data_AF-A0A0Q4XXI5-F1
#
_entry.id   AF-A0A0Q4XXI5-F1
#
_cell.length_a   1.000
_cell.length_b   1.000
_cell.length_c   1.000
_cell.angle_alpha   90.00
_cell.angle_beta   90.00
_cell.angle_gamma   90.00
#
_symmetry.space_group_name_H-M   'P 1'
#
loop_
_entity.id
_entity.type
_entity.pdbx_description
1 polymer ?
#
loop_
_entity_poly.entity_id
_entity_poly.type
_entity_poly.pdbx_seq_one_letter_code
_entity_poly.pdbx_strand_id
1 'polypeptide(L)'
;MFVTTLLVLTSLMPRMGIGLDAVTSGLARAESAAAMVAPPSETPSFLASERAVSNWRAEAGTTLRPASLALVARYAPVPPAFVARCVKLNNYWCIKSARWRGEIGSDAEGHTGFATAGDGADAAASLLRRYYREFGRRNALSIVRRWAPAECTISSGGGSGGKVSTGLAPLGLGKTVRARYLARHARGGGRKPRTVARGGPLRVQPWSPLARMAGGPKPRPIRVAGAAETIGRPAITPIIASPSETGATSPSSRLADRFAAESAALPALAAGMPGLRLQDLAAPAPLCGNDEVRIRNYAARIAASVGLKVEDDLALFDADGRPSPRLAPVMLAMSAVELGVLRAGPDLVEAAIARLAAAQVDPGQVDPGAVER
;
A
#
# COMPACT_ATOMS: atom_id res chain seq x y z
N MET A 1 -39.56 -22.18 41.28
CA MET A 1 -38.92 -21.64 40.06
C MET A 1 -37.63 -20.88 40.38
N PHE A 2 -37.60 -19.92 41.31
CA PHE A 2 -36.37 -19.19 41.68
C PHE A 2 -35.25 -20.04 42.30
N VAL A 3 -35.59 -21.04 43.13
CA VAL A 3 -34.59 -21.90 43.80
C VAL A 3 -33.87 -22.82 42.80
N THR A 4 -34.59 -23.30 41.78
CA THR A 4 -34.02 -24.11 40.70
C THR A 4 -33.09 -23.30 39.80
N THR A 5 -33.42 -22.03 39.51
CA THR A 5 -32.53 -21.14 38.74
C THR A 5 -31.28 -20.77 39.54
N LEU A 6 -31.40 -20.56 40.86
CA LEU A 6 -30.26 -20.24 41.73
C LEU A 6 -29.28 -21.41 41.85
N LEU A 7 -29.79 -22.64 41.99
CA LEU A 7 -28.97 -23.85 42.06
C LEU A 7 -28.22 -24.13 40.74
N VAL A 8 -28.87 -23.91 39.60
CA VAL A 8 -28.24 -24.02 38.28
C VAL A 8 -27.15 -22.95 38.11
N LEU A 9 -27.41 -21.70 38.52
CA LEU A 9 -26.43 -20.61 38.44
C LEU A 9 -25.20 -20.86 39.35
N THR A 10 -25.39 -21.37 40.57
CA THR A 10 -24.29 -21.68 41.49
C THR A 10 -23.49 -22.92 41.11
N SER A 11 -24.10 -23.88 40.39
CA SER A 11 -23.41 -25.09 39.91
C SER A 11 -22.59 -24.88 38.63
N LEU A 12 -22.88 -23.82 37.86
CA LEU A 12 -22.18 -23.49 36.61
C LEU A 12 -21.02 -22.49 36.81
N MET A 13 -21.00 -21.71 37.89
CA MET A 13 -19.93 -20.75 38.16
C MET A 13 -18.54 -21.32 38.53
N PRO A 14 -18.35 -22.52 39.14
CA PRO A 14 -17.00 -22.98 39.45
C PRO A 14 -16.22 -23.48 38.22
N ARG A 15 -16.87 -23.60 37.04
CA ARG A 15 -16.21 -24.07 35.81
C ARG A 15 -15.63 -22.97 34.92
N MET A 16 -15.95 -21.70 35.16
CA MET A 16 -15.31 -20.60 34.39
C MET A 16 -13.93 -20.23 34.93
N GLY A 17 -13.67 -20.38 36.24
CA GLY A 17 -12.34 -20.15 36.83
C GLY A 17 -11.28 -21.12 36.30
N ILE A 18 -11.61 -22.42 36.25
CA ILE A 18 -10.71 -23.47 35.76
C ILE A 18 -10.40 -23.29 34.26
N GLY A 19 -11.37 -22.82 33.47
CA GLY A 19 -11.16 -22.54 32.04
C GLY A 19 -10.26 -21.34 31.81
N LEU A 20 -10.42 -20.28 32.59
CA LEU A 20 -9.58 -19.08 32.51
C LEU A 20 -8.15 -19.36 32.98
N ASP A 21 -7.98 -20.09 34.08
CA ASP A 21 -6.67 -20.48 34.59
C ASP A 21 -5.95 -21.47 33.66
N ALA A 22 -6.69 -22.36 32.99
CA ALA A 22 -6.13 -23.24 31.97
C ALA A 22 -5.74 -22.48 30.70
N VAL A 23 -6.51 -21.45 30.31
CA VAL A 23 -6.19 -20.58 29.16
C VAL A 23 -5.01 -19.68 29.47
N THR A 24 -4.93 -19.06 30.66
CA THR A 24 -3.79 -18.24 31.09
C THR A 24 -2.55 -19.09 31.29
N SER A 25 -2.66 -20.28 31.89
CA SER A 25 -1.55 -21.22 32.00
C SER A 25 -1.12 -21.77 30.63
N GLY A 26 -2.06 -21.96 29.71
CA GLY A 26 -1.80 -22.33 28.32
C GLY A 26 -1.07 -21.23 27.55
N LEU A 27 -1.48 -19.97 27.73
CA LEU A 27 -0.81 -18.78 27.20
C LEU A 27 0.59 -18.61 27.80
N ALA A 28 0.72 -18.70 29.13
CA ALA A 28 2.00 -18.57 29.81
C ALA A 28 2.98 -19.71 29.44
N ARG A 29 2.48 -20.93 29.25
CA ARG A 29 3.28 -22.07 28.79
C ARG A 29 3.63 -21.95 27.29
N ALA A 30 2.75 -21.39 26.47
CA ALA A 30 3.03 -21.08 25.06
C ALA A 30 4.03 -19.92 24.92
N GLU A 31 3.94 -18.89 25.78
CA GLU A 31 4.91 -17.80 25.87
C GLU A 31 6.26 -18.29 26.37
N SER A 32 6.28 -19.16 27.39
CA SER A 32 7.51 -19.78 27.90
C SER A 32 8.13 -20.71 26.86
N ALA A 33 7.34 -21.52 26.16
CA ALA A 33 7.83 -22.37 25.07
C ALA A 33 8.33 -21.54 23.88
N ALA A 34 7.68 -20.41 23.57
CA ALA A 34 8.15 -19.47 22.56
C ALA A 34 9.42 -18.71 22.99
N ALA A 35 9.58 -18.43 24.28
CA ALA A 35 10.78 -17.79 24.83
C ALA A 35 11.98 -18.75 24.87
N MET A 36 11.77 -20.05 25.07
CA MET A 36 12.84 -21.06 25.06
C MET A 36 13.35 -21.41 23.64
N VAL A 37 12.67 -20.96 22.59
CA VAL A 37 13.07 -21.12 21.18
C VAL A 37 13.22 -19.75 20.50
N ALA A 38 13.53 -18.69 21.25
CA ALA A 38 13.90 -17.42 20.65
C ALA A 38 15.34 -17.54 20.13
N PRO A 39 15.57 -17.56 18.80
CA PRO A 39 16.93 -17.43 18.28
C PRO A 39 17.53 -16.11 18.79
N PRO A 40 18.87 -16.00 18.89
CA PRO A 40 19.51 -14.74 19.23
C PRO A 40 18.92 -13.62 18.36
N SER A 41 18.63 -12.48 18.96
CA SER A 41 18.04 -11.30 18.33
C SER A 41 18.90 -10.87 17.14
N GLU A 42 18.65 -11.45 15.98
CA GLU A 42 19.38 -11.17 14.77
C GLU A 42 19.15 -9.70 14.43
N THR A 43 20.24 -8.96 14.24
CA THR A 43 20.16 -7.55 13.85
C THR A 43 19.26 -7.44 12.62
N PRO A 44 18.18 -6.65 12.67
CA PRO A 44 17.23 -6.58 11.57
C PRO A 44 17.94 -6.11 10.30
N SER A 45 17.71 -6.83 9.20
CA SER A 45 18.34 -6.56 7.91
C SER A 45 17.29 -6.43 6.82
N PHE A 46 17.58 -5.60 5.82
CA PHE A 46 16.70 -5.44 4.68
C PHE A 46 16.96 -6.52 3.62
N LEU A 47 15.95 -7.34 3.36
CA LEU A 47 15.96 -8.42 2.37
C LEU A 47 15.38 -7.91 1.04
N ALA A 48 16.26 -7.43 0.16
CA ALA A 48 15.86 -6.79 -1.10
C ALA A 48 15.03 -7.70 -2.03
N SER A 49 15.37 -8.99 -2.11
CA SER A 49 14.63 -9.99 -2.89
C SER A 49 13.20 -10.17 -2.40
N GLU A 50 12.98 -10.09 -1.09
CA GLU A 50 11.68 -10.25 -0.45
C GLU A 50 10.92 -8.93 -0.30
N ARG A 51 11.59 -7.79 -0.53
CA ARG A 51 11.10 -6.43 -0.24
C ARG A 51 10.57 -6.37 1.20
N ALA A 52 11.39 -6.84 2.14
CA ALA A 52 11.02 -7.01 3.54
C ALA A 52 12.19 -6.72 4.48
N VAL A 53 11.90 -6.42 5.74
CA VAL A 53 12.89 -6.42 6.82
C VAL A 53 12.78 -7.73 7.61
N SER A 54 13.89 -8.37 7.95
CA SER A 54 13.92 -9.76 8.45
C SER A 54 13.00 -10.02 9.66
N ASN A 55 12.83 -9.02 10.54
CA ASN A 55 12.02 -9.11 11.75
C ASN A 55 10.53 -8.71 11.58
N TRP A 56 10.06 -8.41 10.37
CA TRP A 56 8.73 -7.80 10.16
C TRP A 56 7.57 -8.60 10.77
N ARG A 57 7.67 -9.94 10.83
CA ARG A 57 6.64 -10.80 11.41
C ARG A 57 6.52 -10.61 12.93
N ALA A 58 7.65 -10.48 13.61
CA ALA A 58 7.68 -10.28 15.06
C ALA A 58 7.11 -8.91 15.43
N GLU A 59 7.52 -7.87 14.70
CA GLU A 59 6.99 -6.50 14.83
C GLU A 59 5.48 -6.47 14.54
N ALA A 60 5.04 -7.07 13.43
CA ALA A 60 3.63 -7.12 13.06
C ALA A 60 2.76 -7.74 14.15
N GLY A 61 3.18 -8.87 14.72
CA GLY A 61 2.39 -9.58 15.73
C GLY A 61 2.24 -8.83 17.06
N THR A 62 3.17 -7.94 17.40
CA THR A 62 3.14 -7.16 18.65
C THR A 62 2.47 -5.80 18.46
N THR A 63 2.75 -5.15 17.33
CA THR A 63 2.41 -3.74 17.12
C THR A 63 1.23 -3.49 16.21
N LEU A 64 0.71 -4.46 15.46
CA LEU A 64 -0.48 -4.27 14.61
C LEU A 64 -1.78 -4.67 15.29
N ARG A 65 -2.88 -4.10 14.78
CA ARG A 65 -4.25 -4.41 15.16
C ARG A 65 -5.12 -4.63 13.91
N PRO A 66 -6.22 -5.42 14.00
CA PRO A 66 -6.64 -6.19 15.17
C PRO A 66 -5.67 -7.35 15.48
N ALA A 67 -5.56 -7.72 16.76
CA ALA A 67 -4.57 -8.68 17.23
C ALA A 67 -4.69 -10.06 16.55
N SER A 68 -5.92 -10.49 16.23
CA SER A 68 -6.17 -11.75 15.52
C SER A 68 -5.51 -11.78 14.14
N LEU A 69 -5.66 -10.72 13.34
CA LEU A 69 -5.01 -10.62 12.02
C LEU A 69 -3.50 -10.41 12.13
N ALA A 70 -3.04 -9.72 13.17
CA ALA A 70 -1.62 -9.57 13.47
C ALA A 70 -0.94 -10.91 13.79
N LEU A 71 -1.61 -11.79 14.56
CA LEU A 71 -1.13 -13.15 14.83
C LEU A 71 -1.07 -13.99 13.54
N VAL A 72 -2.07 -13.88 12.66
CA VAL A 72 -2.05 -14.55 11.35
C VAL A 72 -0.88 -14.02 10.51
N ALA A 73 -0.65 -12.71 10.46
CA ALA A 73 0.50 -12.14 9.75
C ALA A 73 1.85 -12.62 10.30
N ARG A 74 1.95 -12.82 11.63
CA ARG A 74 3.15 -13.30 12.31
C ARG A 74 3.46 -14.77 12.02
N TYR A 75 2.46 -15.65 12.07
CA TYR A 75 2.68 -17.10 12.06
C TYR A 75 2.35 -17.80 10.74
N ALA A 76 1.69 -17.13 9.79
CA ALA A 76 1.41 -17.73 8.50
C ALA A 76 2.73 -18.05 7.75
N PRO A 77 2.87 -19.27 7.17
CA PRO A 77 4.08 -19.68 6.46
C PRO A 77 4.34 -18.79 5.24
N VAL A 78 3.27 -18.36 4.57
CA VAL A 78 3.29 -17.41 3.46
C VAL A 78 2.53 -16.16 3.89
N PRO A 79 3.04 -14.94 3.60
CA PRO A 79 2.33 -13.70 3.92
C PRO A 79 0.93 -13.69 3.30
N PRO A 80 -0.14 -13.54 4.10
CA PRO A 80 -1.51 -13.46 3.60
C PRO A 80 -1.69 -12.26 2.66
N ALA A 81 -2.65 -12.36 1.73
CA ALA A 81 -2.94 -11.30 0.75
C ALA A 81 -3.39 -9.98 1.39
N PHE A 82 -3.89 -10.00 2.63
CA PHE A 82 -4.27 -8.79 3.35
C PHE A 82 -3.08 -8.07 3.99
N VAL A 83 -1.90 -8.70 4.06
CA VAL A 83 -0.70 -8.06 4.59
C VAL A 83 -0.16 -7.10 3.54
N ALA A 84 -0.40 -5.81 3.75
CA ALA A 84 0.16 -4.78 2.91
C ALA A 84 1.69 -4.83 2.92
N ARG A 85 2.32 -4.49 1.79
CA ARG A 85 3.78 -4.43 1.66
C ARG A 85 4.44 -3.61 2.77
N CYS A 86 3.84 -2.48 3.14
CA CYS A 86 4.34 -1.57 4.15
C CYS A 86 4.44 -2.23 5.54
N VAL A 87 3.65 -3.28 5.82
CA VAL A 87 3.81 -4.11 7.03
C VAL A 87 5.16 -4.84 7.00
N LYS A 88 5.51 -5.44 5.86
CA LYS A 88 6.78 -6.17 5.69
C LYS A 88 8.02 -5.27 5.80
N LEU A 89 7.84 -3.96 5.80
CA LEU A 89 8.89 -2.95 5.88
C LEU A 89 8.96 -2.26 7.25
N ASN A 90 8.18 -2.71 8.25
CA ASN A 90 7.98 -2.00 9.52
C ASN A 90 7.58 -0.53 9.33
N ASN A 91 6.87 -0.22 8.23
CA ASN A 91 6.59 1.13 7.79
C ASN A 91 5.08 1.35 7.67
N TYR A 92 4.38 1.44 8.80
CA TYR A 92 2.91 1.39 8.82
C TYR A 92 2.19 2.64 8.28
N TRP A 93 2.95 3.64 7.82
CA TRP A 93 2.47 4.86 7.18
C TRP A 93 3.00 5.04 5.75
N CYS A 94 3.69 4.02 5.20
CA CYS A 94 4.24 4.02 3.84
C CYS A 94 5.13 5.25 3.53
N ILE A 95 6.01 5.60 4.46
CA ILE A 95 6.96 6.71 4.33
C ILE A 95 8.03 6.41 3.27
N LYS A 96 8.41 7.43 2.50
CA LYS A 96 9.49 7.35 1.53
C LYS A 96 10.87 7.55 2.17
N SER A 97 11.87 6.87 1.63
CA SER A 97 13.28 6.95 2.03
C SER A 97 13.77 8.39 2.03
N ALA A 98 14.39 8.76 3.16
CA ALA A 98 14.97 10.09 3.36
C ALA A 98 16.11 10.06 4.38
N ARG A 99 16.73 8.88 4.61
CA ARG A 99 17.72 8.63 5.67
C ARG A 99 17.14 8.86 7.06
N TRP A 100 15.99 8.25 7.30
CA TRP A 100 15.36 8.30 8.62
C TRP A 100 16.22 7.57 9.65
N ARG A 101 16.06 7.94 10.93
CA ARG A 101 16.58 7.12 12.02
C ARG A 101 15.98 5.72 11.92
N GLY A 102 16.81 4.70 12.09
CA GLY A 102 16.39 3.29 11.96
C GLY A 102 16.10 2.84 10.53
N GLU A 103 16.34 3.66 9.50
CA GLU A 103 16.28 3.22 8.11
C GLU A 103 17.40 2.22 7.80
N ILE A 104 17.03 1.00 7.41
CA ILE A 104 17.96 -0.10 7.07
C ILE A 104 17.89 -0.51 5.59
N GLY A 105 17.03 0.15 4.82
CA GLY A 105 16.92 -0.05 3.38
C GLY A 105 15.70 0.63 2.80
N SER A 106 15.54 0.52 1.48
CA SER A 106 14.34 0.96 0.78
C SER A 106 14.06 0.04 -0.39
N ASP A 107 12.79 -0.09 -0.73
CA ASP A 107 12.42 -0.90 -1.88
C ASP A 107 12.36 -0.10 -3.19
N ALA A 108 12.01 -0.75 -4.31
CA ALA A 108 12.08 -0.16 -5.64
C ALA A 108 11.16 1.06 -5.87
N GLU A 109 10.13 1.29 -5.04
CA GLU A 109 9.28 2.48 -5.13
C GLU A 109 9.62 3.50 -4.01
N GLY A 110 10.77 3.31 -3.38
CA GLY A 110 11.34 4.19 -2.38
C GLY A 110 10.68 4.12 -1.01
N HIS A 111 9.91 3.08 -0.69
CA HIS A 111 9.39 2.94 0.69
C HIS A 111 10.51 2.47 1.61
N THR A 112 10.63 3.15 2.75
CA THR A 112 11.63 2.84 3.77
C THR A 112 11.34 1.50 4.44
N GLY A 113 12.38 0.68 4.59
CA GLY A 113 12.42 -0.44 5.54
C GLY A 113 13.05 0.04 6.85
N PHE A 114 12.30 -0.04 7.94
CA PHE A 114 12.76 0.36 9.27
C PHE A 114 13.24 -0.84 10.10
N ALA A 115 14.25 -0.63 10.94
CA ALA A 115 14.75 -1.63 11.88
C ALA A 115 13.65 -2.08 12.84
N THR A 116 12.82 -1.14 13.33
CA THR A 116 11.66 -1.43 14.18
C THR A 116 10.42 -0.69 13.67
N ALA A 117 9.22 -1.15 14.04
CA ALA A 117 7.99 -0.40 13.78
C ALA A 117 7.97 0.95 14.54
N GLY A 118 8.69 1.01 15.67
CA GLY A 118 8.91 2.23 16.45
C GLY A 118 9.62 3.32 15.65
N ASP A 119 10.68 2.98 14.93
CA ASP A 119 11.40 3.92 14.06
C ASP A 119 10.48 4.47 12.95
N GLY A 120 9.63 3.61 12.38
CA GLY A 120 8.63 4.03 11.40
C GLY A 120 7.57 4.98 11.97
N ALA A 121 7.14 4.75 13.21
CA ALA A 121 6.22 5.62 13.92
C ALA A 121 6.85 6.98 14.26
N ASP A 122 8.11 6.99 14.68
CA ASP A 122 8.88 8.20 14.96
C ASP A 122 9.08 9.05 13.70
N ALA A 123 9.39 8.40 12.58
CA ALA A 123 9.47 9.05 11.28
C ALA A 123 8.12 9.66 10.86
N ALA A 124 7.01 8.95 11.08
CA ALA A 124 5.67 9.45 10.76
C ALA A 124 5.31 10.70 11.56
N ALA A 125 5.50 10.65 12.89
CA ALA A 125 5.21 11.77 13.78
C ALA A 125 6.09 12.99 13.46
N SER A 126 7.38 12.76 13.20
CA SER A 126 8.34 13.80 12.83
C SER A 126 8.00 14.44 11.48
N LEU A 127 7.58 13.63 10.49
CA LEU A 127 7.18 14.12 9.17
C LEU A 127 5.90 14.97 9.25
N LEU A 128 4.90 14.55 10.05
CA LEU A 128 3.70 15.33 10.30
C LEU A 128 4.02 16.66 10.98
N ARG A 129 4.91 16.66 11.99
CA ARG A 129 5.39 17.89 12.63
C ARG A 129 6.02 18.84 11.61
N ARG A 130 6.87 18.31 10.74
CA ARG A 130 7.51 19.07 9.66
C ARG A 130 6.48 19.67 8.70
N TYR A 131 5.48 18.90 8.30
CA TYR A 131 4.39 19.37 7.45
C TYR A 131 3.62 20.52 8.09
N TYR A 132 3.32 20.40 9.38
CA TYR A 132 2.61 21.44 10.13
C TYR A 132 3.42 22.72 10.29
N ARG A 133 4.67 22.57 10.74
CA ARG A 133 5.50 23.68 11.23
C ARG A 133 6.28 24.37 10.13
N GLU A 134 6.94 23.60 9.28
CA GLU A 134 7.83 24.14 8.25
C GLU A 134 7.09 24.41 6.95
N PHE A 135 6.13 23.55 6.60
CA PHE A 135 5.42 23.65 5.33
C PHE A 135 4.01 24.25 5.45
N GLY A 136 3.57 24.62 6.65
CA GLY A 136 2.27 25.26 6.89
C GLY A 136 1.05 24.42 6.51
N ARG A 137 1.20 23.09 6.39
CA ARG A 137 0.13 22.17 6.00
C ARG A 137 -0.65 21.76 7.23
N ARG A 138 -1.74 22.49 7.51
CA ARG A 138 -2.51 22.32 8.75
C ARG A 138 -3.79 21.49 8.61
N ASN A 139 -4.34 21.37 7.41
CA ASN A 139 -5.55 20.58 7.17
C ASN A 139 -5.24 19.24 6.51
N ALA A 140 -6.16 18.28 6.66
CA ALA A 140 -6.00 16.92 6.17
C ALA A 140 -5.74 16.87 4.66
N LEU A 141 -6.46 17.68 3.87
CA LEU A 141 -6.30 17.69 2.42
C LEU A 141 -4.90 18.12 1.99
N SER A 142 -4.35 19.17 2.62
CA SER A 142 -3.02 19.71 2.33
C SER A 142 -1.90 18.75 2.72
N ILE A 143 -2.08 17.99 3.81
CA ILE A 143 -1.18 16.95 4.27
C ILE A 143 -1.19 15.79 3.28
N VAL A 144 -2.37 15.23 2.97
CA VAL A 144 -2.50 14.06 2.10
C VAL A 144 -1.98 14.33 0.69
N ARG A 145 -2.27 15.50 0.11
CA ARG A 145 -1.73 15.87 -1.22
C ARG A 145 -0.20 15.83 -1.29
N ARG A 146 0.47 16.04 -0.16
CA ARG A 146 1.93 15.93 -0.05
C ARG A 146 2.38 14.53 0.31
N TRP A 147 1.63 13.84 1.18
CA TRP A 147 1.94 12.50 1.66
C TRP A 147 1.78 11.43 0.57
N ALA A 148 0.64 11.44 -0.12
CA ALA A 148 0.26 10.52 -1.17
C ALA A 148 -0.15 11.33 -2.42
N PRO A 149 0.82 11.93 -3.14
CA PRO A 149 0.53 12.77 -4.30
C PRO A 149 -0.19 11.98 -5.40
N ALA A 150 -0.92 12.69 -6.25
CA ALA A 150 -1.50 12.10 -7.45
C ALA A 150 -0.37 11.52 -8.32
N GLU A 151 -0.56 10.29 -8.79
CA GLU A 151 0.38 9.60 -9.68
C GLU A 151 0.11 9.95 -11.13
N CYS A 152 -1.06 10.53 -11.41
CA CYS A 152 -1.28 11.29 -12.62
C CYS A 152 -0.32 12.49 -12.61
N THR A 153 0.91 12.27 -13.08
CA THR A 153 1.67 13.33 -13.70
C THR A 153 0.81 13.81 -14.86
N ILE A 154 0.10 14.91 -14.66
CA ILE A 154 -0.05 15.88 -15.72
C ILE A 154 1.40 16.23 -16.04
N SER A 155 2.02 15.46 -16.93
CA SER A 155 2.93 16.05 -17.88
C SER A 155 2.09 17.16 -18.47
N SER A 156 2.24 18.37 -17.93
CA SER A 156 1.88 19.59 -18.61
C SER A 156 2.61 19.46 -19.93
N GLY A 157 1.90 18.91 -20.91
CA GLY A 157 2.45 18.59 -22.21
C GLY A 157 3.08 19.87 -22.71
N GLY A 158 4.39 19.81 -22.98
CA GLY A 158 5.11 20.88 -23.68
C GLY A 158 4.69 22.29 -23.29
N GLY A 159 4.75 22.61 -22.00
CA GLY A 159 4.81 24.01 -21.58
C GLY A 159 6.11 24.59 -22.09
N SER A 160 6.06 25.16 -23.30
CA SER A 160 6.99 26.18 -23.78
C SER A 160 7.47 26.99 -22.58
N GLY A 161 8.80 27.07 -22.41
CA GLY A 161 9.43 27.65 -21.24
C GLY A 161 8.67 28.88 -20.78
N GLY A 162 8.19 28.84 -19.54
CA GLY A 162 7.54 29.99 -18.92
C GLY A 162 8.41 31.19 -19.22
N LYS A 163 7.84 32.19 -19.90
CA LYS A 163 8.53 33.45 -20.18
C LYS A 163 8.86 34.06 -18.82
N VAL A 164 10.07 33.78 -18.34
CA VAL A 164 10.70 34.56 -17.28
C VAL A 164 10.69 35.99 -17.78
N SER A 165 10.24 36.92 -16.94
CA SER A 165 10.15 38.32 -17.32
C SER A 165 11.49 38.75 -17.92
N THR A 166 11.44 39.49 -19.03
CA THR A 166 12.62 40.03 -19.70
C THR A 166 13.43 40.97 -18.78
N GLY A 167 12.86 41.40 -17.65
CA GLY A 167 13.55 42.12 -16.59
C GLY A 167 14.47 41.27 -15.71
N LEU A 168 14.26 39.95 -15.62
CA LEU A 168 15.09 39.04 -14.80
C LEU A 168 16.13 38.26 -15.61
N ALA A 169 15.91 38.04 -16.91
CA ALA A 169 16.89 37.40 -17.79
C ALA A 169 16.69 37.82 -19.27
N PRO A 170 17.29 38.93 -19.72
CA PRO A 170 17.10 39.46 -21.08
C PRO A 170 17.48 38.49 -22.20
N LEU A 171 18.32 37.49 -21.90
CA LEU A 171 18.82 36.48 -22.86
C LEU A 171 18.34 35.05 -22.55
N GLY A 172 17.37 34.90 -21.64
CA GLY A 172 16.86 33.60 -21.19
C GLY A 172 17.81 32.85 -20.25
N LEU A 173 17.25 32.00 -19.38
CA LEU A 173 18.00 31.21 -18.40
C LEU A 173 19.03 30.26 -19.03
N GLY A 174 18.85 29.90 -20.30
CA GLY A 174 19.71 28.98 -21.05
C GLY A 174 21.14 29.50 -21.29
N LYS A 175 21.40 30.82 -21.18
CA LYS A 175 22.75 31.40 -21.34
C LYS A 175 23.47 31.67 -20.01
N THR A 176 22.83 31.40 -18.88
CA THR A 176 23.46 31.56 -17.56
C THR A 176 24.64 30.60 -17.41
N VAL A 177 25.64 31.01 -16.62
CA VAL A 177 26.81 30.18 -16.31
C VAL A 177 26.38 28.85 -15.69
N ARG A 178 25.33 28.87 -14.84
CA ARG A 178 24.72 27.67 -14.24
C ARG A 178 24.11 26.72 -15.27
N ALA A 179 23.39 27.21 -16.27
CA ALA A 179 22.85 26.38 -17.34
C ALA A 179 23.96 25.73 -18.19
N ARG A 180 25.04 26.47 -18.48
CA ARG A 180 26.21 25.92 -19.18
C ARG A 180 26.99 24.91 -18.34
N TYR A 181 27.14 25.15 -17.04
CA TYR A 181 27.75 24.24 -16.09
C TYR A 181 26.95 22.93 -16.00
N LEU A 182 25.62 23.01 -15.87
CA LEU A 182 24.76 21.82 -15.86
C LEU A 182 24.76 21.09 -17.21
N ALA A 183 24.79 21.79 -18.34
CA ALA A 183 24.93 21.16 -19.65
C ALA A 183 26.28 20.45 -19.84
N ARG A 184 27.36 20.96 -19.23
CA ARG A 184 28.70 20.37 -19.30
C ARG A 184 28.96 19.29 -18.24
N HIS A 185 28.21 19.28 -17.13
CA HIS A 185 28.45 18.38 -16.00
C HIS A 185 27.23 17.52 -15.61
N ALA A 186 26.19 17.47 -16.44
CA ALA A 186 25.20 16.40 -16.38
C ALA A 186 25.92 15.07 -16.63
N ARG A 187 26.15 14.31 -15.55
CA ARG A 187 26.66 12.94 -15.62
C ARG A 187 25.69 12.10 -16.46
N GLY A 188 26.18 11.57 -17.59
CA GLY A 188 25.52 10.50 -18.35
C GLY A 188 24.91 10.94 -19.69
N GLY A 189 25.74 11.38 -20.64
CA GLY A 189 25.34 11.49 -22.04
C GLY A 189 25.31 10.13 -22.73
N GLY A 190 24.15 9.75 -23.26
CA GLY A 190 24.00 8.69 -24.25
C GLY A 190 22.83 9.01 -25.16
N ARG A 191 23.11 9.43 -26.41
CA ARG A 191 22.11 9.56 -27.48
C ARG A 191 21.47 8.18 -27.70
N LYS A 192 20.18 8.03 -27.40
CA LYS A 192 19.39 6.89 -27.91
C LYS A 192 18.72 7.29 -29.24
N PRO A 193 18.77 6.45 -30.28
CA PRO A 193 18.04 6.70 -31.51
C PRO A 193 16.53 6.66 -31.22
N ARG A 194 15.77 7.53 -31.91
CA ARG A 194 14.31 7.49 -31.97
C ARG A 194 13.88 6.17 -32.61
N THR A 195 13.60 5.16 -31.80
CA THR A 195 12.71 4.08 -32.19
C THR A 195 11.30 4.45 -31.79
N VAL A 196 10.49 4.73 -32.81
CA VAL A 196 9.03 4.80 -32.74
C VAL A 196 8.55 3.42 -32.28
N ALA A 197 8.13 3.30 -31.03
CA ALA A 197 7.41 2.11 -30.56
C ALA A 197 5.91 2.38 -30.63
N ARG A 198 5.29 1.75 -31.65
CA ARG A 198 3.86 1.48 -31.76
C ARG A 198 3.28 0.97 -30.43
N GLY A 199 2.03 1.35 -30.17
CA GLY A 199 1.28 1.07 -28.95
C GLY A 199 1.40 -0.37 -28.45
N GLY A 200 1.79 -0.50 -27.19
CA GLY A 200 1.62 -1.69 -26.36
C GLY A 200 0.59 -1.40 -25.26
N PRO A 201 -0.09 -2.42 -24.72
CA PRO A 201 -1.26 -2.22 -23.88
C PRO A 201 -0.90 -1.57 -22.54
N LEU A 202 -1.83 -0.75 -22.04
CA LEU A 202 -1.82 -0.11 -20.73
C LEU A 202 -1.31 -1.08 -19.66
N ARG A 203 -0.26 -0.67 -18.93
CA ARG A 203 0.23 -1.42 -17.77
C ARG A 203 -0.91 -1.49 -16.74
N VAL A 204 -1.54 -2.66 -16.65
CA VAL A 204 -2.54 -2.96 -15.63
C VAL A 204 -1.84 -2.92 -14.27
N GLN A 205 -2.35 -2.05 -13.38
CA GLN A 205 -1.84 -1.91 -12.02
C GLN A 205 -2.12 -3.19 -11.20
N PRO A 206 -1.17 -3.62 -10.35
CA PRO A 206 -1.15 -4.96 -9.71
C PRO A 206 -2.26 -5.24 -8.69
N TRP A 207 -3.08 -4.25 -8.33
CA TRP A 207 -4.18 -4.39 -7.38
C TRP A 207 -5.58 -4.36 -8.03
N SER A 208 -5.66 -4.19 -9.35
CA SER A 208 -6.93 -4.23 -10.08
C SER A 208 -7.57 -5.62 -10.06
N PRO A 209 -8.91 -5.74 -10.17
CA PRO A 209 -9.57 -7.04 -10.32
C PRO A 209 -9.05 -7.86 -11.51
N LEU A 210 -8.61 -7.20 -12.59
CA LEU A 210 -7.97 -7.81 -13.76
C LEU A 210 -6.59 -8.40 -13.46
N ALA A 211 -5.79 -7.78 -12.60
CA ALA A 211 -4.50 -8.35 -12.15
C ALA A 211 -4.69 -9.62 -11.31
N ARG A 212 -5.80 -9.73 -10.56
CA ARG A 212 -6.12 -10.92 -9.74
C ARG A 212 -6.49 -12.16 -10.57
N MET A 213 -7.07 -11.97 -11.76
CA MET A 213 -7.40 -13.09 -12.65
C MET A 213 -6.21 -13.56 -13.51
N ALA A 214 -5.12 -12.77 -13.59
CA ALA A 214 -3.94 -13.11 -14.38
C ALA A 214 -2.94 -14.06 -13.65
N GLY A 215 -3.18 -14.37 -12.37
CA GLY A 215 -2.27 -15.12 -11.49
C GLY A 215 -2.57 -16.61 -11.31
N GLY A 216 -3.46 -17.21 -12.13
CA GLY A 216 -3.71 -18.66 -12.07
C GLY A 216 -2.51 -19.47 -12.59
N PRO A 217 -2.21 -20.64 -12.02
CA PRO A 217 -1.17 -21.51 -12.54
C PRO A 217 -1.53 -21.95 -13.96
N LYS A 218 -0.73 -21.54 -14.95
CA LYS A 218 -0.83 -22.06 -16.32
C LYS A 218 -0.55 -23.57 -16.29
N PRO A 219 -1.43 -24.44 -16.83
CA PRO A 219 -1.12 -25.85 -16.95
C PRO A 219 0.11 -25.99 -17.87
N ARG A 220 1.16 -26.60 -17.34
CA ARG A 220 2.31 -27.00 -18.17
C ARG A 220 1.83 -28.08 -19.13
N PRO A 221 2.11 -27.99 -20.44
CA PRO A 221 1.86 -29.12 -21.34
C PRO A 221 2.74 -30.29 -20.90
N ILE A 222 2.10 -31.41 -20.57
CA ILE A 222 2.76 -32.69 -20.38
C ILE A 222 3.43 -33.05 -21.71
N ARG A 223 4.76 -33.03 -21.76
CA ARG A 223 5.51 -33.71 -22.82
C ARG A 223 5.37 -35.20 -22.58
N VAL A 224 4.52 -35.86 -23.35
CA VAL A 224 4.52 -37.32 -23.46
C VAL A 224 5.76 -37.69 -24.26
N ALA A 225 6.76 -38.27 -23.59
CA ALA A 225 7.85 -38.95 -24.27
C ALA A 225 7.25 -40.16 -25.00
N GLY A 226 7.41 -40.20 -26.32
CA GLY A 226 7.09 -41.37 -27.13
C GLY A 226 8.04 -42.50 -26.77
N ALA A 227 7.54 -43.49 -26.05
CA ALA A 227 8.09 -44.83 -26.07
C ALA A 227 7.35 -45.60 -27.17
N ALA A 228 8.07 -45.86 -28.25
CA ALA A 228 7.68 -46.84 -29.24
C ALA A 228 7.80 -48.22 -28.61
N GLU A 229 6.68 -48.88 -28.37
CA GLU A 229 6.66 -50.32 -28.17
C GLU A 229 5.51 -50.91 -29.00
N THR A 230 5.91 -51.40 -30.16
CA THR A 230 5.19 -52.34 -31.01
C THR A 230 4.74 -53.55 -30.22
N ILE A 231 3.43 -53.83 -30.17
CA ILE A 231 2.85 -55.19 -30.15
C ILE A 231 1.39 -55.09 -30.64
N GLY A 232 1.06 -55.94 -31.62
CA GLY A 232 -0.24 -56.62 -31.69
C GLY A 232 -1.44 -55.86 -32.27
N ARG A 233 -1.60 -55.90 -33.59
CA ARG A 233 -2.91 -55.81 -34.25
C ARG A 233 -3.68 -57.11 -33.96
N PRO A 234 -5.00 -57.05 -33.71
CA PRO A 234 -5.88 -57.62 -34.74
C PRO A 234 -7.07 -56.72 -35.08
N ALA A 235 -7.49 -56.85 -36.33
CA ALA A 235 -8.60 -56.15 -36.94
C ALA A 235 -9.94 -56.68 -36.43
N ILE A 236 -10.85 -55.78 -36.07
CA ILE A 236 -12.30 -56.02 -36.06
C ILE A 236 -12.99 -54.73 -36.51
N THR A 237 -13.65 -54.77 -37.67
CA THR A 237 -14.73 -53.87 -38.07
C THR A 237 -16.08 -54.55 -37.78
N PRO A 238 -17.04 -53.82 -37.19
CA PRO A 238 -18.30 -53.49 -37.89
C PRO A 238 -18.71 -52.03 -37.62
N ILE A 239 -19.13 -51.22 -38.60
CA ILE A 239 -20.45 -51.12 -39.24
C ILE A 239 -21.62 -50.89 -38.25
N ILE A 240 -22.11 -49.64 -38.30
CA ILE A 240 -23.44 -49.08 -37.94
C ILE A 240 -23.76 -48.86 -36.44
N ALA A 241 -23.75 -47.58 -36.04
CA ALA A 241 -24.89 -46.90 -35.40
C ALA A 241 -24.59 -45.40 -35.26
N SER A 242 -25.40 -44.55 -35.89
CA SER A 242 -25.56 -43.16 -35.44
C SER A 242 -26.46 -43.15 -34.21
N PRO A 243 -26.10 -42.40 -33.17
CA PRO A 243 -27.10 -41.70 -32.38
C PRO A 243 -26.75 -40.23 -32.19
N SER A 244 -27.75 -39.41 -32.49
CA SER A 244 -28.22 -38.23 -31.76
C SER A 244 -27.27 -37.49 -30.81
N GLU A 245 -27.17 -36.19 -31.08
CA GLU A 245 -27.29 -35.09 -30.11
C GLU A 245 -27.28 -35.48 -28.63
N THR A 246 -26.18 -35.19 -27.94
CA THR A 246 -26.24 -34.66 -26.58
C THR A 246 -25.18 -33.60 -26.43
N GLY A 247 -25.62 -32.35 -26.45
CA GLY A 247 -24.80 -31.19 -26.17
C GLY A 247 -24.38 -31.15 -24.70
N ALA A 248 -23.08 -31.24 -24.46
CA ALA A 248 -22.46 -30.66 -23.28
C ALA A 248 -21.98 -29.24 -23.65
N THR A 249 -22.92 -28.31 -23.79
CA THR A 249 -22.57 -26.87 -23.81
C THR A 249 -22.03 -26.53 -22.43
N SER A 250 -20.73 -26.23 -22.35
CA SER A 250 -20.12 -25.80 -21.11
C SER A 250 -20.80 -24.52 -20.62
N PRO A 251 -20.92 -24.28 -19.30
CA PRO A 251 -21.50 -23.06 -18.76
C PRO A 251 -20.78 -21.79 -19.26
N SER A 252 -19.54 -21.92 -19.72
CA SER A 252 -18.76 -20.83 -20.33
C SER A 252 -19.22 -20.47 -21.75
N SER A 253 -19.74 -21.41 -22.55
CA SER A 253 -20.23 -21.10 -23.90
C SER A 253 -21.53 -20.30 -23.85
N ARG A 254 -22.44 -20.65 -22.92
CA ARG A 254 -23.70 -19.92 -22.70
C ARG A 254 -23.49 -18.49 -22.21
N LEU A 255 -22.40 -18.22 -21.48
CA LEU A 255 -22.02 -16.86 -21.05
C LEU A 255 -21.45 -16.04 -22.21
N ALA A 256 -20.61 -16.64 -23.06
CA ALA A 256 -20.08 -15.98 -24.25
C ALA A 256 -21.20 -15.61 -25.24
N ASP A 257 -22.16 -16.52 -25.47
CA ASP A 257 -23.30 -16.26 -26.35
C ASP A 257 -24.22 -15.18 -25.79
N ARG A 258 -24.38 -15.12 -24.46
CA ARG A 258 -25.17 -14.08 -23.78
C ARG A 258 -24.50 -12.70 -23.87
N PHE A 259 -23.18 -12.62 -23.72
CA PHE A 259 -22.45 -11.37 -23.92
C PHE A 259 -22.44 -10.92 -25.37
N ALA A 260 -22.38 -11.84 -26.34
CA ALA A 260 -22.50 -11.51 -27.75
C ALA A 260 -23.90 -10.99 -28.11
N ALA A 261 -24.95 -11.62 -27.56
CA ALA A 261 -26.33 -11.18 -27.74
C ALA A 261 -26.62 -9.83 -27.05
N GLU A 262 -26.10 -9.58 -25.84
CA GLU A 262 -26.23 -8.28 -25.16
C GLU A 262 -25.42 -7.18 -25.86
N SER A 263 -24.24 -7.49 -26.41
CA SER A 263 -23.45 -6.54 -27.20
C SER A 263 -24.13 -6.17 -28.51
N ALA A 264 -24.88 -7.10 -29.11
CA ALA A 264 -25.70 -6.86 -30.30
C ALA A 264 -27.02 -6.13 -30.01
N ALA A 265 -27.47 -6.11 -28.75
CA ALA A 265 -28.67 -5.41 -28.29
C ALA A 265 -28.39 -3.98 -27.79
N LEU A 266 -27.12 -3.55 -27.76
CA LEU A 266 -26.78 -2.15 -27.51
C LEU A 266 -27.30 -1.29 -28.67
N PRO A 267 -28.01 -0.18 -28.40
CA PRO A 267 -28.45 0.72 -29.46
C PRO A 267 -27.23 1.17 -30.25
N ALA A 268 -27.25 0.97 -31.57
CA ALA A 268 -26.27 1.53 -32.48
C ALA A 268 -26.40 3.06 -32.45
N LEU A 269 -25.75 3.72 -31.49
CA LEU A 269 -25.58 5.17 -31.41
C LEU A 269 -24.57 5.67 -32.47
N ALA A 270 -24.66 5.13 -33.68
CA ALA A 270 -23.86 5.48 -34.84
C ALA A 270 -24.74 5.50 -36.10
N ALA A 271 -25.88 6.17 -36.03
CA ALA A 271 -26.60 6.63 -37.22
C ALA A 271 -27.39 7.91 -36.88
N GLY A 272 -26.79 9.05 -37.22
CA GLY A 272 -27.48 10.28 -37.62
C GLY A 272 -28.52 10.88 -36.68
N MET A 273 -28.08 11.57 -35.62
CA MET A 273 -28.84 12.71 -35.07
C MET A 273 -28.33 14.00 -35.76
N PRO A 274 -29.17 14.72 -36.53
CA PRO A 274 -28.75 15.95 -37.17
C PRO A 274 -28.65 17.07 -36.11
N GLY A 275 -27.43 17.42 -35.71
CA GLY A 275 -27.21 18.60 -34.84
C GLY A 275 -25.98 18.56 -33.94
N LEU A 276 -25.38 17.39 -33.70
CA LEU A 276 -24.15 17.30 -32.91
C LEU A 276 -22.93 17.44 -33.84
N ARG A 277 -22.36 18.64 -33.87
CA ARG A 277 -21.10 18.89 -34.58
C ARG A 277 -19.99 18.03 -33.95
N LEU A 278 -19.40 17.15 -34.78
CA LEU A 278 -18.30 16.25 -34.44
C LEU A 278 -16.95 16.94 -34.12
N GLN A 279 -16.99 18.22 -33.72
CA GLN A 279 -15.82 19.06 -33.43
C GLN A 279 -15.79 19.56 -31.98
N ASP A 280 -16.76 19.16 -31.15
CA ASP A 280 -16.77 19.49 -29.72
C ASP A 280 -16.51 18.26 -28.83
N LEU A 281 -15.58 17.41 -29.29
CA LEU A 281 -14.86 16.47 -28.43
C LEU A 281 -13.73 17.23 -27.72
N ALA A 282 -14.10 18.22 -26.90
CA ALA A 282 -13.23 18.61 -25.82
C ALA A 282 -13.01 17.35 -24.97
N ALA A 283 -11.80 16.81 -25.01
CA ALA A 283 -11.41 15.70 -24.17
C ALA A 283 -11.85 16.04 -22.72
N PRO A 284 -12.57 15.15 -22.02
CA PRO A 284 -12.97 15.43 -20.65
C PRO A 284 -11.73 15.83 -19.86
N ALA A 285 -11.89 16.82 -18.97
CA ALA A 285 -10.86 17.30 -18.06
C ALA A 285 -10.04 16.10 -17.52
N PRO A 286 -8.71 16.24 -17.38
CA PRO A 286 -7.80 15.10 -17.39
C PRO A 286 -8.24 14.02 -16.40
N LEU A 287 -8.06 12.76 -16.81
CA LEU A 287 -8.43 11.50 -16.13
C LEU A 287 -7.75 11.29 -14.75
N CYS A 288 -7.42 12.37 -14.04
CA CYS A 288 -6.94 12.41 -12.66
C CYS A 288 -8.10 12.41 -11.64
N GLY A 289 -9.36 12.39 -12.10
CA GLY A 289 -10.53 12.42 -11.20
C GLY A 289 -10.52 11.33 -10.15
N ASN A 290 -10.01 10.13 -10.49
CA ASN A 290 -9.89 9.03 -9.54
C ASN A 290 -8.85 9.30 -8.43
N ASP A 291 -7.73 9.95 -8.77
CA ASP A 291 -6.69 10.30 -7.80
C ASP A 291 -7.14 11.41 -6.85
N GLU A 292 -7.85 12.42 -7.36
CA GLU A 292 -8.42 13.48 -6.51
C GLU A 292 -9.49 12.92 -5.57
N VAL A 293 -10.35 12.02 -6.05
CA VAL A 293 -11.32 11.30 -5.20
C VAL A 293 -10.60 10.45 -4.15
N ARG A 294 -9.55 9.72 -4.51
CA ARG A 294 -8.70 8.96 -3.57
C ARG A 294 -8.10 9.86 -2.50
N ILE A 295 -7.51 10.99 -2.88
CA ILE A 295 -6.91 11.98 -1.97
C ILE A 295 -7.95 12.55 -1.03
N ARG A 296 -9.13 12.94 -1.53
CA ARG A 296 -10.22 13.47 -0.69
C ARG A 296 -10.76 12.42 0.27
N ASN A 297 -10.92 11.17 -0.17
CA ASN A 297 -11.37 10.07 0.69
C ASN A 297 -10.35 9.78 1.82
N TYR A 298 -9.06 9.82 1.51
CA TYR A 298 -8.02 9.72 2.52
C TYR A 298 -8.09 10.90 3.49
N ALA A 299 -8.11 12.14 3.00
CA ALA A 299 -8.23 13.33 3.84
C ALA A 299 -9.48 13.29 4.73
N ALA A 300 -10.62 12.81 4.21
CA ALA A 300 -11.86 12.65 4.95
C ALA A 300 -11.72 11.66 6.10
N ARG A 301 -11.05 10.52 5.89
CA ARG A 301 -10.79 9.55 6.96
C ARG A 301 -9.92 10.12 8.07
N ILE A 302 -8.90 10.90 7.72
CA ILE A 302 -8.05 11.58 8.71
C ILE A 302 -8.86 12.60 9.49
N ALA A 303 -9.58 13.50 8.81
CA ALA A 303 -10.33 14.56 9.47
C ALA A 303 -11.46 14.02 10.35
N ALA A 304 -12.16 12.97 9.89
CA ALA A 304 -13.21 12.30 10.66
C ALA A 304 -12.69 11.68 11.97
N SER A 305 -11.42 11.25 12.03
CA SER A 305 -10.82 10.70 13.26
C SER A 305 -10.77 11.69 14.43
N VAL A 306 -10.91 13.00 14.14
CA VAL A 306 -10.91 14.09 15.12
C VAL A 306 -12.17 14.96 15.02
N GLY A 307 -13.20 14.51 14.31
CA GLY A 307 -14.48 15.20 14.21
C GLY A 307 -14.46 16.49 13.38
N LEU A 308 -13.57 16.59 12.39
CA LEU A 308 -13.36 17.79 11.57
C LEU A 308 -13.67 17.53 10.08
N LYS A 309 -13.75 18.61 9.29
CA LYS A 309 -13.77 18.59 7.83
C LYS A 309 -12.35 18.59 7.26
N VAL A 310 -12.21 18.28 5.97
CA VAL A 310 -10.89 18.07 5.34
C VAL A 310 -10.08 19.35 5.17
N GLU A 311 -10.73 20.50 5.18
CA GLU A 311 -10.12 21.84 5.10
C GLU A 311 -9.86 22.48 6.48
N ASP A 312 -10.44 21.95 7.56
CA ASP A 312 -10.27 22.48 8.91
C ASP A 312 -8.84 22.25 9.42
N ASP A 313 -8.35 23.17 10.25
CA ASP A 313 -7.08 23.01 10.97
C ASP A 313 -7.19 21.81 11.91
N LEU A 314 -6.36 20.78 11.68
CA LEU A 314 -6.37 19.57 12.49
C LEU A 314 -5.90 19.81 13.94
N ALA A 315 -5.27 20.95 14.20
CA ALA A 315 -4.54 21.30 15.41
C ALA A 315 -3.64 20.15 15.92
N LEU A 316 -2.85 19.51 15.03
CA LEU A 316 -1.98 18.38 15.41
C LEU A 316 -0.85 18.77 16.36
N PHE A 317 -0.40 20.02 16.28
CA PHE A 317 0.67 20.57 17.09
C PHE A 317 0.28 21.97 17.57
N ASP A 318 0.77 22.35 18.74
CA ASP A 318 0.61 23.70 19.27
C ASP A 318 1.59 24.71 18.61
N ALA A 319 1.59 25.94 19.12
CA ALA A 319 2.45 27.02 18.64
C ALA A 319 3.94 26.77 18.91
N ASP A 320 4.29 25.93 19.89
CA ASP A 320 5.67 25.53 20.20
C ASP A 320 6.07 24.26 19.42
N GLY A 321 5.10 23.63 18.74
CA GLY A 321 5.29 22.39 18.00
C GLY A 321 5.16 21.14 18.86
N ARG A 322 4.63 21.24 20.09
CA ARG A 322 4.32 20.07 20.92
C ARG A 322 3.12 19.32 20.33
N PRO A 323 3.14 17.98 20.34
CA PRO A 323 2.03 17.20 19.83
C PRO A 323 0.78 17.41 20.67
N SER A 324 -0.36 17.60 20.02
CA SER A 324 -1.67 17.66 20.69
C SER A 324 -2.31 16.26 20.81
N PRO A 325 -3.36 16.09 21.62
CA PRO A 325 -4.12 14.84 21.69
C PRO A 325 -4.74 14.38 20.36
N ARG A 326 -4.82 15.27 19.36
CA ARG A 326 -5.36 14.95 18.03
C ARG A 326 -4.37 14.21 17.13
N LEU A 327 -3.08 14.20 17.48
CA LEU A 327 -2.06 13.54 16.67
C LEU A 327 -2.23 12.02 16.63
N ALA A 328 -2.52 11.40 17.77
CA ALA A 328 -2.70 9.96 17.89
C ALA A 328 -3.83 9.39 17.00
N PRO A 329 -5.10 9.88 17.10
CA PRO A 329 -6.18 9.37 16.25
C PRO A 329 -5.91 9.59 14.76
N VAL A 330 -5.24 10.69 14.40
CA VAL A 330 -4.84 10.97 13.01
C VAL A 330 -3.79 9.99 12.51
N MET A 331 -2.74 9.72 13.30
CA MET A 331 -1.73 8.72 12.93
C MET A 331 -2.33 7.31 12.79
N LEU A 332 -3.26 6.93 13.68
CA LEU A 332 -3.97 5.66 13.57
C LEU A 332 -4.86 5.58 12.32
N ALA A 333 -5.57 6.67 11.99
CA ALA A 333 -6.39 6.74 10.79
C ALA A 333 -5.54 6.67 9.52
N MET A 334 -4.40 7.34 9.48
CA MET A 334 -3.44 7.24 8.37
C MET A 334 -2.95 5.81 8.20
N SER A 335 -2.50 5.18 9.27
CA SER A 335 -2.05 3.79 9.20
C SER A 335 -3.15 2.83 8.72
N ALA A 336 -4.39 3.02 9.16
CA ALA A 336 -5.52 2.21 8.70
C ALA A 336 -5.82 2.39 7.20
N VAL A 337 -5.62 3.59 6.65
CA VAL A 337 -5.76 3.82 5.20
C VAL A 337 -4.69 3.07 4.43
N GLU A 338 -3.43 3.14 4.88
CA GLU A 338 -2.29 2.53 4.19
C GLU A 338 -2.29 0.99 4.27
N LEU A 339 -2.74 0.45 5.41
CA LEU A 339 -2.65 -0.99 5.70
C LEU A 339 -3.97 -1.75 5.49
N GLY A 340 -5.07 -1.05 5.24
CA GLY A 340 -6.38 -1.65 4.95
C GLY A 340 -7.03 -2.28 6.18
N VAL A 341 -7.00 -3.62 6.26
CA VAL A 341 -7.63 -4.37 7.37
C VAL A 341 -6.76 -4.41 8.63
N LEU A 342 -5.48 -4.07 8.48
CA LEU A 342 -4.55 -3.87 9.58
C LEU A 342 -4.40 -2.37 9.85
N ARG A 343 -3.88 -2.03 11.03
CA ARG A 343 -3.42 -0.69 11.40
C ARG A 343 -2.40 -0.77 12.52
N ALA A 344 -1.59 0.27 12.69
CA ALA A 344 -0.75 0.44 13.87
C ALA A 344 -1.59 0.33 15.16
N GLY A 345 -1.01 -0.27 16.19
CA GLY A 345 -1.57 -0.31 17.53
C GLY A 345 -1.45 1.04 18.23
N PRO A 346 -2.38 1.37 19.14
CA PRO A 346 -2.35 2.63 19.88
C PRO A 346 -1.05 2.81 20.67
N ASP A 347 -0.58 1.77 21.36
CA ASP A 347 0.63 1.84 22.19
C ASP A 347 1.88 2.23 21.39
N LEU A 348 1.99 1.77 20.13
CA LEU A 348 3.07 2.13 19.23
C LEU A 348 3.04 3.63 18.91
N VAL A 349 1.85 4.16 18.64
CA VAL A 349 1.64 5.58 18.30
C VAL A 349 1.90 6.46 19.51
N GLU A 350 1.35 6.12 20.67
CA GLU A 350 1.57 6.86 21.92
C GLU A 350 3.05 6.91 22.30
N ALA A 351 3.77 5.79 22.19
CA ALA A 351 5.19 5.76 22.47
C ALA A 351 6.01 6.67 21.53
N ALA A 352 5.64 6.73 20.24
CA ALA A 352 6.29 7.63 19.28
C ALA A 352 6.00 9.10 19.57
N ILE A 353 4.76 9.43 19.93
CA ILE A 353 4.36 10.78 20.32
C ILE A 353 5.10 11.22 21.59
N ALA A 354 5.22 10.33 22.58
CA ALA A 354 5.97 10.59 23.80
C ALA A 354 7.46 10.87 23.53
N ARG A 355 8.11 10.06 22.66
CA ARG A 355 9.50 10.33 22.24
C ARG A 355 9.64 11.65 21.49
N LEU A 356 8.69 11.97 20.60
CA LEU A 356 8.68 13.24 19.88
C LEU A 356 8.53 14.43 20.84
N ALA A 357 7.71 14.32 21.88
CA ALA A 357 7.55 15.36 22.89
C ALA A 357 8.83 15.52 23.73
N ALA A 358 9.45 14.41 24.15
CA ALA A 358 10.70 14.44 24.91
C ALA A 358 11.85 15.10 24.14
N ALA A 359 11.98 14.81 22.84
CA ALA A 359 13.00 15.41 21.97
C ALA A 359 12.84 16.95 21.79
N GLN A 360 11.74 17.55 22.23
CA GLN A 360 11.54 19.00 22.20
C GLN A 360 11.95 19.69 23.50
N VAL A 361 11.90 18.95 24.61
CA VAL A 361 12.29 19.47 25.93
C VAL A 361 13.81 19.57 26.06
N ASP A 362 14.56 18.87 25.20
CA ASP A 362 16.01 18.89 25.18
C ASP A 362 16.61 19.59 23.92
N PRO A 363 16.54 20.93 23.83
CA PRO A 363 17.34 21.69 22.88
C PRO A 363 18.78 21.94 23.39
N GLY A 364 19.16 21.37 24.54
CA GLY A 364 20.35 21.75 25.32
C GLY A 364 21.58 20.88 25.14
N GLN A 365 21.48 19.70 24.53
CA GLN A 365 22.64 18.87 24.21
C GLN A 365 23.18 19.15 22.79
N VAL A 366 23.52 20.41 22.53
CA VAL A 366 24.49 20.78 21.50
C VAL A 366 25.86 20.53 22.11
N ASP A 367 26.50 19.44 21.72
CA ASP A 367 27.93 19.24 21.96
C ASP A 367 28.71 20.39 21.28
N PRO A 368 29.43 21.26 22.03
CA PRO A 368 30.22 22.33 21.43
C PRO A 368 31.53 21.82 20.79
N GLY A 369 31.73 20.51 20.65
CA GLY A 369 32.99 19.90 20.21
C GLY A 369 33.19 19.60 18.72
N ALA A 370 32.34 20.08 17.80
CA ALA A 370 32.53 19.83 16.35
C ALA A 370 32.75 21.12 15.54
N VAL A 371 33.71 21.93 16.00
CA VAL A 371 34.48 22.86 15.15
C VAL A 371 35.94 22.39 15.26
N GLU A 372 36.59 22.23 14.11
CA GLU A 372 37.97 21.75 13.88
C GLU A 372 38.21 20.23 13.88
N ARG A 373 38.09 19.61 12.69
CA ARG A 373 39.25 19.18 11.87
C ARG A 373 38.83 18.76 10.47
#